data_AF-A0A8T4KCP3-F1
#
_entry.id   AF-A0A8T4KCP3-F1
#
_cell.length_a   1.000
_cell.length_b   1.000
_cell.length_c   1.000
_cell.angle_alpha   90.00
_cell.angle_beta   90.00
_cell.angle_gamma   90.00
#
_symmetry.space_group_name_H-M   'P 1'
#
loop_
_entity.id
_entity.type
_entity.pdbx_description
1 polymer ?
#
loop_
_entity_poly.entity_id
_entity_poly.type
_entity_poly.pdbx_seq_one_letter_code
_entity_poly.pdbx_strand_id
1 'polypeptide(L)'
;MGISEHVIVMVCNTIHLYYDRLQKEIKTPLLDLREEVKKVLAKKGKRVLVLGTPATIKHGLYKFPGIKYSTLTKKEMNDISVSILRFNRGIGSRSPANICKRHTKNGSQVVLACTELSLMLEKENIPNINTVDVLVDATVNKFLYYRLQKNNKQRGRLKSRT
;
A
#
# COMPACT_ATOMS: atom_id res chain seq x y z
N MET A 1 -17.98 0.67 23.08
CA MET A 1 -16.70 1.34 22.74
C MET A 1 -16.97 2.51 21.81
N GLY A 2 -16.47 3.70 22.17
CA GLY A 2 -16.64 4.90 21.33
C GLY A 2 -15.88 4.77 20.01
N ILE A 3 -16.43 5.33 18.94
CA ILE A 3 -15.74 5.46 17.66
C ILE A 3 -14.60 6.48 17.89
N SER A 4 -13.34 6.08 17.68
CA SER A 4 -12.23 7.03 17.66
C SER A 4 -12.48 8.05 16.55
N GLU A 5 -12.48 9.35 16.88
CA GLU A 5 -12.67 10.42 15.88
C GLU A 5 -11.42 10.64 15.00
N HIS A 6 -10.32 9.95 15.31
CA HIS A 6 -9.04 10.04 14.63
C HIS A 6 -8.57 8.67 14.14
N VAL A 7 -7.86 8.68 13.01
CA VAL A 7 -7.15 7.55 12.43
C VAL A 7 -5.73 8.01 12.09
N ILE A 8 -4.75 7.15 12.32
CA ILE A 8 -3.36 7.40 11.93
C ILE A 8 -3.08 6.64 10.63
N VAL A 9 -2.45 7.34 9.69
CA VAL A 9 -2.09 6.81 8.36
C VAL A 9 -0.58 6.77 8.25
N MET A 10 -0.03 5.61 7.92
CA MET A 10 1.42 5.41 7.77
C MET A 10 1.81 5.49 6.29
N VAL A 11 2.47 6.58 5.91
CA VAL A 11 2.87 6.96 4.54
C VAL A 11 4.22 6.35 4.10
N CYS A 12 4.46 5.11 4.48
CA CYS A 12 5.61 4.31 4.05
C CYS A 12 5.15 2.86 3.99
N ASN A 13 5.63 2.06 3.02
CA ASN A 13 5.24 0.65 2.95
C ASN A 13 5.95 -0.17 4.04
N THR A 14 7.27 -0.03 4.18
CA THR A 14 8.08 -0.88 5.06
C THR A 14 7.69 -0.80 6.53
N ILE A 15 7.18 0.34 7.02
CA ILE A 15 6.72 0.48 8.41
C ILE A 15 5.53 -0.43 8.76
N HIS A 16 4.74 -0.86 7.77
CA HIS A 16 3.62 -1.81 7.99
C HIS A 16 4.08 -3.21 8.40
N LEU A 17 5.38 -3.53 8.28
CA LEU A 17 5.96 -4.73 8.92
C LEU A 17 5.82 -4.70 10.45
N TYR A 18 5.68 -3.51 11.03
CA TYR A 18 5.52 -3.30 12.46
C TYR A 18 4.09 -2.92 12.87
N TYR A 19 3.12 -3.01 11.95
CA TYR A 19 1.73 -2.61 12.19
C TYR A 19 1.17 -3.21 13.50
N ASP A 20 1.29 -4.52 13.68
CA ASP A 20 0.68 -5.21 14.83
C ASP A 20 1.32 -4.81 16.16
N ARG A 21 2.63 -4.49 16.14
CA ARG A 21 3.33 -3.95 17.31
C ARG A 21 2.85 -2.52 17.59
N LEU A 22 2.89 -1.65 16.58
CA LEU A 22 2.51 -0.24 16.73
C LEU A 22 1.05 -0.09 17.19
N GLN A 23 0.13 -0.88 16.63
CA GLN A 23 -1.28 -0.84 17.00
C GLN A 23 -1.51 -1.25 18.47
N LYS A 24 -0.68 -2.13 19.04
CA LYS A 24 -0.79 -2.52 20.46
C LYS A 24 -0.36 -1.41 21.41
N GLU A 25 0.58 -0.56 20.99
CA GLU A 25 1.11 0.53 21.82
C GLU A 25 0.20 1.77 21.85
N ILE A 26 -0.77 1.87 20.93
CA ILE A 26 -1.61 3.07 20.80
C ILE A 26 -3.11 2.74 20.75
N LYS A 27 -3.92 3.62 21.33
CA LYS A 27 -5.39 3.48 21.31
C LYS A 27 -6.01 3.97 19.99
N THR A 28 -5.36 4.89 19.31
CA THR A 28 -5.85 5.43 18.03
C THR A 28 -5.71 4.37 16.94
N PRO A 29 -6.74 4.08 16.14
CA PRO A 29 -6.65 3.11 15.05
C PRO A 29 -5.61 3.52 14.01
N LEU A 30 -4.78 2.56 13.59
CA LEU A 30 -3.95 2.64 12.40
C LEU A 30 -4.73 2.12 11.20
N LEU A 31 -4.55 2.76 10.05
CA LEU A 31 -5.04 2.24 8.78
C LEU A 31 -4.10 1.13 8.30
N ASP A 32 -4.59 -0.11 8.21
CA ASP A 32 -3.82 -1.25 7.69
C ASP A 32 -3.80 -1.25 6.15
N LEU A 33 -2.72 -0.73 5.57
CA LEU A 33 -2.55 -0.70 4.11
C LEU A 33 -2.47 -2.11 3.52
N ARG A 34 -2.02 -3.12 4.28
CA ARG A 34 -1.89 -4.50 3.80
C ARG A 34 -3.27 -5.07 3.46
N GLU A 35 -4.23 -4.84 4.34
CA GLU A 35 -5.61 -5.29 4.11
C GLU A 35 -6.28 -4.55 2.94
N GLU A 36 -6.02 -3.25 2.78
CA GLU A 36 -6.57 -2.51 1.64
C GLU A 36 -5.96 -2.95 0.30
N VAL A 37 -4.64 -3.17 0.24
CA VAL A 37 -3.99 -3.73 -0.97
C VAL A 37 -4.50 -5.14 -1.27
N LYS A 38 -4.73 -5.97 -0.25
CA LYS A 38 -5.30 -7.31 -0.41
C LYS A 38 -6.69 -7.28 -1.03
N LYS A 39 -7.56 -6.34 -0.65
CA LYS A 39 -8.89 -6.16 -1.26
C LYS A 39 -8.79 -5.80 -2.75
N VAL A 40 -7.80 -4.99 -3.13
CA VAL A 40 -7.54 -4.64 -4.54
C VAL A 40 -7.03 -5.86 -5.32
N LEU A 41 -6.15 -6.66 -4.71
CA LEU A 41 -5.58 -7.86 -5.32
C LEU A 41 -6.57 -9.02 -5.46
N ALA A 42 -7.64 -9.05 -4.67
CA ALA A 42 -8.66 -10.12 -4.71
C ALA A 42 -9.38 -10.26 -6.07
N LYS A 43 -9.18 -9.32 -7.01
CA LYS A 43 -9.76 -9.35 -8.35
C LYS A 43 -8.88 -10.14 -9.35
N LYS A 44 -9.02 -11.48 -9.28
CA LYS A 44 -8.76 -12.55 -10.29
C LYS A 44 -7.35 -12.71 -10.92
N GLY A 45 -6.75 -13.89 -10.67
CA GLY A 45 -6.13 -14.78 -11.68
C GLY A 45 -4.69 -14.53 -12.14
N LYS A 46 -4.15 -13.31 -11.98
CA LYS A 46 -2.79 -12.98 -12.44
C LYS A 46 -1.73 -13.28 -11.37
N ARG A 47 -0.50 -13.58 -11.80
CA ARG A 47 0.66 -13.62 -10.88
C ARG A 47 0.95 -12.20 -10.41
N VAL A 48 1.34 -12.01 -9.16
CA VAL A 48 1.65 -10.69 -8.61
C VAL A 48 3.17 -10.51 -8.53
N LEU A 49 3.69 -9.45 -9.12
CA LEU A 49 5.05 -8.99 -8.88
C LEU A 49 5.02 -7.83 -7.89
N VAL A 50 5.64 -7.99 -6.73
CA VAL A 50 5.81 -6.91 -5.77
C VAL A 50 7.18 -6.27 -5.99
N LEU A 51 7.22 -4.96 -6.26
CA LEU A 51 8.46 -4.18 -6.20
C LEU A 51 8.47 -3.35 -4.93
N GLY A 52 9.58 -3.37 -4.21
CA GLY A 52 9.75 -2.59 -2.99
C GLY A 52 11.17 -2.73 -2.46
N THR A 53 11.39 -2.23 -1.24
CA THR A 53 12.67 -2.39 -0.55
C THR A 53 12.99 -3.87 -0.28
N PRO A 54 14.27 -4.24 -0.11
CA PRO A 54 14.64 -5.60 0.28
C PRO A 54 13.89 -6.12 1.50
N ALA A 55 13.68 -5.27 2.52
CA ALA A 55 12.92 -5.61 3.71
C ALA A 55 11.46 -5.96 3.37
N THR A 56 10.78 -5.11 2.60
CA THR A 56 9.41 -5.34 2.13
C THR A 56 9.27 -6.69 1.41
N ILE A 57 10.20 -7.02 0.52
CA ILE A 57 10.17 -8.26 -0.26
C ILE A 57 10.52 -9.49 0.59
N LYS A 58 11.60 -9.41 1.37
CA LYS A 58 12.12 -10.51 2.21
C LYS A 58 11.10 -10.93 3.25
N HIS A 59 10.48 -9.97 3.93
CA HIS A 59 9.47 -10.24 4.96
C HIS A 59 8.07 -10.48 4.38
N GLY A 60 7.90 -10.36 3.06
CA GLY A 60 6.64 -10.72 2.41
C GLY A 60 5.47 -9.82 2.80
N LEU A 61 5.69 -8.51 2.94
CA LEU A 61 4.66 -7.56 3.41
C LEU A 61 3.33 -7.68 2.65
N TYR A 62 3.40 -7.95 1.35
CA TYR A 62 2.25 -8.14 0.46
C TYR A 62 2.16 -9.57 -0.09
N LYS A 63 2.65 -10.56 0.66
CA LYS A 63 2.50 -11.99 0.34
C LYS A 63 1.32 -12.58 1.08
N PHE A 64 0.18 -12.62 0.41
CA PHE A 64 -1.07 -13.17 0.93
C PHE A 64 -1.32 -14.61 0.48
N PRO A 65 -1.92 -15.46 1.35
CA PRO A 65 -2.37 -16.81 0.98
C PRO A 65 -3.34 -16.80 -0.22
N GLY A 66 -3.25 -17.82 -1.08
CA GLY A 66 -4.13 -17.96 -2.24
C GLY A 66 -3.74 -17.12 -3.47
N ILE A 67 -2.68 -16.31 -3.39
CA ILE A 67 -2.17 -15.51 -4.51
C ILE A 67 -0.84 -16.10 -5.00
N LYS A 68 -0.68 -16.18 -6.33
CA LYS A 68 0.59 -16.60 -6.96
C LYS A 68 1.50 -15.38 -7.14
N TYR A 69 2.77 -15.50 -6.79
CA TYR A 69 3.75 -14.41 -6.91
C TYR A 69 4.84 -14.69 -7.93
N SER A 70 5.29 -13.65 -8.61
CA SER A 70 6.50 -13.65 -9.43
C SER A 70 7.69 -13.23 -8.58
N THR A 71 8.86 -13.82 -8.84
CA THR A 71 10.07 -13.58 -8.04
C THR A 71 11.04 -12.71 -8.83
N LEU A 72 11.59 -11.70 -8.15
CA LEU A 72 12.70 -10.90 -8.68
C LEU A 72 14.00 -11.70 -8.58
N THR A 73 14.83 -11.64 -9.61
CA THR A 73 16.21 -12.12 -9.56
C THR A 73 17.02 -11.28 -8.57
N LYS A 74 18.16 -11.82 -8.08
CA LYS A 74 19.09 -11.07 -7.20
C LYS A 74 19.53 -9.75 -7.84
N LYS A 75 19.80 -9.76 -9.16
CA LYS A 75 20.18 -8.57 -9.93
C LYS A 75 19.06 -7.53 -9.94
N GLU A 76 17.83 -7.94 -10.26
CA GLU A 76 16.69 -7.03 -10.26
C GLU A 76 16.42 -6.41 -8.88
N MET A 77 16.50 -7.22 -7.81
CA MET A 77 16.35 -6.70 -6.44
C MET A 77 17.42 -5.66 -6.11
N ASN A 78 18.68 -5.91 -6.52
CA ASN A 78 19.76 -4.95 -6.33
C ASN A 78 19.54 -3.65 -7.13
N ASP A 79 19.18 -3.77 -8.40
CA ASP A 79 18.94 -2.64 -9.29
C ASP A 79 17.80 -1.74 -8.76
N ILE A 80 16.70 -2.36 -8.28
CA ILE A 80 15.59 -1.65 -7.62
C ILE A 80 16.05 -0.95 -6.34
N SER A 81 16.82 -1.65 -5.49
CA SER A 81 17.29 -1.11 -4.20
C SER A 81 18.20 0.09 -4.38
N VAL A 82 19.16 0.00 -5.31
CA VAL A 82 20.04 1.13 -5.67
C VAL A 82 19.22 2.29 -6.20
N SER A 83 18.21 2.02 -7.04
CA SER A 83 17.36 3.06 -7.61
C SER A 83 16.54 3.78 -6.54
N ILE A 84 15.93 3.05 -5.60
CA ILE A 84 15.21 3.63 -4.45
C ILE A 84 16.17 4.50 -3.61
N LEU A 85 17.34 3.98 -3.25
CA LEU A 85 18.31 4.69 -2.43
C LEU A 85 18.79 5.99 -3.10
N ARG A 86 19.10 5.94 -4.39
CA ARG A 86 19.54 7.10 -5.16
C ARG A 86 18.43 8.13 -5.31
N PHE A 87 17.21 7.69 -5.59
CA PHE A 87 16.05 8.59 -5.70
C PHE A 87 15.81 9.31 -4.37
N ASN A 88 15.82 8.58 -3.25
CA ASN A 88 15.63 9.15 -1.92
C ASN A 88 16.72 10.16 -1.52
N ARG A 89 17.93 10.02 -2.08
CA ARG A 89 19.04 10.98 -1.89
C ARG A 89 19.02 12.16 -2.86
N GLY A 90 18.08 12.22 -3.82
CA GLY A 90 18.02 13.28 -4.83
C GLY A 90 19.14 13.23 -5.88
N ILE A 91 19.94 12.16 -5.93
CA ILE A 91 21.14 12.07 -6.80
C ILE A 91 20.84 11.47 -8.20
N GLY A 92 19.57 11.47 -8.60
CA GLY A 92 19.10 10.85 -9.84
C GLY A 92 19.15 9.32 -9.79
N SER A 93 18.06 8.67 -10.20
CA SER A 93 17.95 7.21 -10.28
C SER A 93 17.51 6.76 -11.67
N ARG A 94 17.77 5.49 -11.99
CA ARG A 94 17.18 4.86 -13.17
C ARG A 94 15.84 4.27 -12.78
N SER A 95 14.81 4.56 -13.57
CA SER A 95 13.51 3.95 -13.37
C SER A 95 13.58 2.43 -13.55
N PRO A 96 12.98 1.61 -12.67
CA PRO A 96 12.91 0.16 -12.83
C PRO A 96 11.83 -0.27 -13.85
N ALA A 97 11.33 0.64 -14.69
CA ALA A 97 10.30 0.39 -15.70
C ALA A 97 10.56 -0.85 -16.56
N ASN A 98 11.80 -1.10 -16.96
CA ASN A 98 12.17 -2.28 -17.77
C ASN A 98 11.96 -3.60 -17.03
N ILE A 99 12.11 -3.62 -15.70
CA ILE A 99 11.80 -4.79 -14.88
C ILE A 99 10.29 -5.00 -14.88
N CYS A 100 9.52 -3.95 -14.59
CA CYS A 100 8.06 -4.01 -14.61
C CYS A 100 7.54 -4.49 -15.98
N LYS A 101 7.99 -3.88 -17.08
CA LYS A 101 7.59 -4.22 -18.47
C LYS A 101 7.86 -5.69 -18.82
N ARG A 102 8.99 -6.27 -18.36
CA ARG A 102 9.30 -7.69 -18.61
C ARG A 102 8.33 -8.61 -17.86
N HIS A 103 8.05 -8.33 -16.60
CA HIS A 103 7.16 -9.16 -15.80
C HIS A 103 5.68 -8.99 -16.18
N THR A 104 5.25 -7.80 -16.60
CA THR A 104 3.90 -7.58 -17.12
C THR A 104 3.67 -8.30 -18.44
N LYS A 105 4.68 -8.35 -19.34
CA LYS A 105 4.62 -9.18 -20.55
C LYS A 105 4.44 -10.67 -20.24
N ASN A 106 4.98 -11.13 -19.10
CA ASN A 106 4.80 -12.50 -18.61
C ASN A 106 3.49 -12.68 -17.80
N GLY A 107 2.53 -11.77 -17.93
CA GLY A 107 1.22 -11.85 -17.28
C GLY A 107 1.20 -11.48 -15.79
N SER A 108 2.27 -10.87 -15.27
CA SER A 108 2.30 -10.43 -13.87
C SER A 108 1.62 -9.07 -13.69
N GLN A 109 0.78 -8.94 -12.66
CA GLN A 109 0.29 -7.67 -12.17
C GLN A 109 1.31 -7.07 -11.20
N VAL A 110 1.72 -5.82 -11.46
CA VAL A 110 2.74 -5.14 -10.66
C VAL A 110 2.11 -4.45 -9.46
N VAL A 111 2.70 -4.61 -8.27
CA VAL A 111 2.40 -3.84 -7.07
C VAL A 111 3.62 -2.97 -6.74
N LEU A 112 3.43 -1.66 -6.67
CA LEU A 112 4.46 -0.70 -6.29
C LEU A 112 4.43 -0.48 -4.77
N ALA A 113 5.16 -1.32 -4.04
CA ALA A 113 5.25 -1.33 -2.58
C ALA A 113 6.35 -0.40 -2.04
N CYS A 114 6.51 0.78 -2.64
CA CYS A 114 7.41 1.85 -2.20
C CYS A 114 6.92 3.20 -2.76
N THR A 115 6.94 4.25 -1.95
CA THR A 115 6.53 5.61 -2.34
C THR A 115 7.41 6.14 -3.48
N GLU A 116 8.72 5.91 -3.41
CA GLU A 116 9.69 6.36 -4.43
C GLU A 116 9.50 5.63 -5.76
N LEU A 117 9.13 4.34 -5.72
CA LEU A 117 8.82 3.59 -6.95
C LEU A 117 7.58 4.12 -7.64
N SER A 118 6.59 4.55 -6.86
CA SER A 118 5.35 5.12 -7.38
C SER A 118 5.62 6.42 -8.14
N LEU A 119 6.48 7.28 -7.58
CA LEU A 119 6.93 8.51 -8.25
C LEU A 119 7.80 8.23 -9.48
N MET A 120 8.79 7.33 -9.38
CA MET A 120 9.67 6.99 -10.51
C MET A 120 8.95 6.37 -11.71
N LEU A 121 7.77 5.77 -11.49
CA LEU A 121 6.99 5.08 -12.50
C LEU A 121 5.71 5.83 -12.89
N GLU A 122 5.45 7.02 -12.34
CA GLU A 122 4.22 7.80 -12.59
C GLU A 122 4.00 8.08 -14.09
N LYS A 123 5.07 8.41 -14.81
CA LYS A 123 5.03 8.70 -16.26
C LYS A 123 5.19 7.45 -17.13
N GLU A 124 5.42 6.30 -16.52
CA GLU A 124 5.54 5.04 -17.24
C GLU A 124 4.15 4.44 -17.42
N ASN A 125 3.71 4.27 -18.67
CA ASN A 125 2.41 3.68 -18.98
C ASN A 125 2.42 2.15 -18.75
N ILE A 126 2.57 1.74 -17.49
CA ILE A 126 2.67 0.35 -17.05
C ILE A 126 1.49 0.06 -16.12
N PRO A 127 0.60 -0.89 -16.46
CA PRO A 127 -0.47 -1.29 -15.57
C PRO A 127 0.08 -1.78 -14.22
N ASN A 128 -0.28 -1.08 -13.15
CA ASN A 128 0.21 -1.38 -11.81
C ASN A 128 -0.85 -1.07 -10.74
N ILE A 129 -0.67 -1.64 -9.56
CA ILE A 129 -1.32 -1.21 -8.32
C ILE A 129 -0.30 -0.36 -7.57
N ASN A 130 -0.54 0.94 -7.55
CA ASN A 130 0.22 1.88 -6.75
C ASN A 130 -0.32 1.87 -5.31
N THR A 131 0.50 1.47 -4.34
CA THR A 131 0.03 1.40 -2.95
C THR A 131 -0.19 2.77 -2.31
N VAL A 132 0.35 3.85 -2.89
CA VAL A 132 0.04 5.23 -2.49
C VAL A 132 -1.40 5.57 -2.83
N ASP A 133 -1.85 5.25 -4.04
CA ASP A 133 -3.23 5.51 -4.47
C ASP A 133 -4.22 4.70 -3.61
N VAL A 134 -3.90 3.42 -3.34
CA VAL A 134 -4.70 2.59 -2.43
C VAL A 134 -4.76 3.20 -1.02
N LEU A 135 -3.66 3.75 -0.52
CA LEU A 135 -3.62 4.40 0.79
C LEU A 135 -4.49 5.67 0.81
N VAL A 136 -4.44 6.48 -0.25
CA VAL A 136 -5.24 7.70 -0.39
C VAL A 136 -6.73 7.34 -0.42
N ASP A 137 -7.14 6.41 -1.27
CA ASP A 137 -8.53 5.95 -1.39
C ASP A 137 -9.05 5.42 -0.05
N ALA A 138 -8.27 4.56 0.61
CA ALA A 138 -8.63 4.02 1.91
C ALA A 138 -8.77 5.11 2.97
N THR A 139 -7.88 6.11 2.96
CA THR A 139 -7.91 7.24 3.91
C THR A 139 -9.16 8.08 3.72
N VAL A 140 -9.49 8.46 2.48
CA VAL A 140 -10.69 9.24 2.16
C VAL A 140 -11.95 8.48 2.55
N ASN A 141 -12.05 7.19 2.18
CA ASN A 141 -13.19 6.35 2.53
C ASN A 141 -13.38 6.22 4.03
N LYS A 142 -12.29 6.05 4.79
CA LYS A 142 -12.32 5.96 6.25
C LYS A 142 -12.79 7.26 6.88
N PHE A 143 -12.29 8.39 6.39
CA PHE A 143 -12.70 9.71 6.86
C PHE A 143 -14.20 9.98 6.62
N LEU A 144 -14.69 9.69 5.41
CA LEU A 144 -16.10 9.85 5.06
C LEU A 144 -17.00 8.94 5.92
N TYR A 145 -16.60 7.69 6.13
CA TYR A 145 -17.32 6.77 7.01
C TYR A 145 -17.49 7.34 8.43
N TYR A 146 -16.42 7.88 9.03
CA TYR A 146 -16.50 8.48 10.36
C TYR A 146 -17.40 9.72 10.42
N ARG A 147 -17.34 10.58 9.39
CA ARG A 147 -18.22 11.75 9.28
C ARG A 147 -19.70 11.36 9.23
N LEU A 148 -20.04 10.35 8.43
CA LEU A 148 -21.42 9.85 8.30
C LEU A 148 -21.94 9.25 9.61
N GLN A 149 -21.13 8.45 10.31
CA GLN A 149 -21.53 7.87 11.59
C GLN A 149 -21.78 8.93 12.67
N LYS A 150 -20.97 9.99 12.71
CA LYS A 150 -21.17 11.11 13.63
C LYS A 150 -22.48 11.84 13.36
N ASN A 151 -22.78 12.13 12.09
CA ASN A 151 -24.03 12.78 11.69
C ASN A 151 -25.27 11.94 12.05
N ASN A 152 -25.21 10.62 11.84
CA ASN A 152 -26.31 9.71 12.18
C ASN A 152 -26.55 9.64 13.70
N LYS A 153 -25.48 9.61 14.50
CA LYS A 153 -25.59 9.60 15.97
C LYS A 153 -26.17 10.91 16.53
N GLN A 154 -25.83 12.05 15.93
CA GLN A 154 -26.43 13.34 16.30
C GLN A 154 -27.93 13.38 15.96
N ARG A 155 -28.31 12.94 14.76
CA ARG A 155 -29.72 12.85 14.36
C ARG A 155 -30.54 11.91 15.25
N GLY A 156 -29.99 10.75 15.62
CA GLY A 156 -30.64 9.81 16.54
C GLY A 156 -30.87 10.38 17.94
N ARG A 157 -29.92 11.16 18.47
CA ARG A 157 -30.05 11.85 19.77
C ARG A 157 -31.07 12.99 19.77
N LEU A 158 -31.26 13.69 18.64
CA LEU A 158 -32.33 14.69 18.53
C LEU A 158 -33.71 14.03 18.52
N LYS A 159 -33.88 12.89 17.81
CA LYS A 159 -35.15 12.17 17.74
C LYS A 159 -35.56 11.47 19.05
N SER A 160 -34.62 11.16 19.93
CA SER A 160 -34.91 10.53 21.24
C SER A 160 -35.18 11.54 22.36
N ARG A 161 -35.21 12.84 22.04
CA ARG A 161 -35.46 13.96 22.98
C ARG A 161 -36.77 14.70 22.71
N THR A 162 -37.51 14.26 21.70
CA THR A 162 -38.89 14.63 21.34
C THR A 162 -39.76 13.43 21.59
#